data_AF-A0A847CVN6-F1
#
_entry.id   AF-A0A847CVN6-F1
#
_cell.length_a   1.000
_cell.length_b   1.000
_cell.length_c   1.000
_cell.angle_alpha   90.00
_cell.angle_beta   90.00
_cell.angle_gamma   90.00
#
_symmetry.space_group_name_H-M   'P 1'
#
loop_
_entity.id
_entity.type
_entity.pdbx_description
1 polymer ?
#
loop_
_entity_poly.entity_id
_entity_poly.type
_entity_poly.pdbx_seq_one_letter_code
_entity_poly.pdbx_strand_id
1 'polypeptide(L)'
;MDHNKKVEPRGYALIPFAIFILVYLLSGIILQGQGVDMAFYQMPAPVASFVGIIFAFIMFKGTIDEKFETFVKGCGDENIIIMCLIYILAGAFSAVATASGGRDAVVNAGLSIIPPNLISAGIFIIAAFMSTSTGTSVGTISALGTIALGLGEGAGLNPALVLGALVGGSMFGDNLSIISDTTIAATRTQN
;
A
#
# COMPACT_ATOMS: atom_id res chain seq x y z
N MET A 1 32.94 -6.28 -26.87
CA MET A 1 31.58 -6.74 -27.20
C MET A 1 30.74 -5.49 -27.45
N ASP A 2 30.00 -5.47 -28.54
CA ASP A 2 29.33 -4.28 -29.08
C ASP A 2 28.22 -3.78 -28.14
N HIS A 3 28.49 -2.69 -27.41
CA HIS A 3 27.59 -2.09 -26.41
C HIS A 3 26.47 -1.23 -27.03
N ASN A 4 26.23 -1.29 -28.34
CA ASN A 4 25.32 -0.35 -29.02
C ASN A 4 24.10 -0.98 -29.72
N LYS A 5 23.61 -2.13 -29.24
CA LYS A 5 22.30 -2.63 -29.68
C LYS A 5 21.19 -1.91 -28.92
N LYS A 6 20.47 -1.03 -29.60
CA LYS A 6 19.18 -0.48 -29.13
C LYS A 6 18.27 -1.65 -28.77
N VAL A 7 17.91 -1.76 -27.49
CA VAL A 7 16.95 -2.76 -27.01
C VAL A 7 15.58 -2.37 -27.55
N GLU A 8 15.07 -3.12 -28.52
CA GLU A 8 13.72 -2.90 -29.02
C GLU A 8 12.70 -3.37 -27.97
N PRO A 9 11.75 -2.52 -27.55
CA PRO A 9 10.71 -2.93 -26.62
C PRO A 9 9.84 -3.99 -27.29
N ARG A 10 9.81 -5.18 -26.71
CA ARG A 10 9.00 -6.30 -27.16
C ARG A 10 7.96 -6.63 -26.09
N GLY A 11 6.68 -6.65 -26.47
CA GLY A 11 5.58 -7.02 -25.55
C GLY A 11 5.76 -8.39 -24.89
N TYR A 12 6.53 -9.29 -25.51
CA TYR A 12 6.96 -10.57 -24.93
C TYR A 12 7.64 -10.42 -23.56
N ALA A 13 8.34 -9.29 -23.30
CA ALA A 13 9.00 -9.04 -22.03
C ALA A 13 8.02 -8.85 -20.84
N LEU A 14 6.73 -8.60 -21.12
CA LEU A 14 5.69 -8.44 -20.09
C LEU A 14 5.05 -9.76 -19.66
N ILE A 15 5.36 -10.88 -20.32
CA ILE A 15 4.75 -12.18 -19.97
C ILE A 15 5.02 -12.59 -18.52
N PRO A 16 6.23 -12.46 -17.96
CA PRO A 16 6.46 -12.76 -16.54
C PRO A 16 5.60 -11.92 -15.59
N PHE A 17 5.37 -10.65 -15.93
CA PHE A 17 4.49 -9.76 -15.18
C PHE A 17 3.02 -10.19 -15.28
N ALA A 18 2.56 -10.57 -16.48
CA ALA A 18 1.21 -11.10 -16.68
C ALA A 18 0.99 -12.41 -15.89
N ILE A 19 2.00 -13.29 -15.83
CA ILE A 19 1.94 -14.52 -15.02
C ILE A 19 1.80 -14.18 -13.54
N PHE A 20 2.58 -13.23 -13.03
CA PHE A 20 2.43 -12.74 -11.66
C PHE A 20 0.99 -12.28 -11.37
N ILE A 21 0.42 -11.42 -12.23
CA ILE A 21 -0.95 -10.90 -12.06
C ILE A 21 -1.97 -12.03 -12.09
N LEU A 22 -1.85 -12.97 -13.04
CA LEU A 22 -2.76 -14.10 -13.17
C LEU A 22 -2.71 -15.00 -11.94
N VAL A 23 -1.50 -15.35 -11.47
CA VAL A 23 -1.33 -16.19 -10.29
C VAL A 23 -1.95 -15.52 -9.07
N TYR A 24 -1.66 -14.23 -8.85
CA TYR A 24 -2.21 -13.45 -7.73
C TYR A 24 -3.74 -13.33 -7.76
N LEU A 25 -4.32 -12.99 -8.92
CA LEU A 25 -5.77 -12.82 -9.03
C LEU A 25 -6.50 -14.17 -8.97
N LEU A 26 -5.99 -15.20 -9.63
CA LEU A 26 -6.63 -16.53 -9.62
C LEU A 26 -6.61 -17.14 -8.23
N SER A 27 -5.51 -17.02 -7.48
CA SER A 27 -5.47 -17.51 -6.10
C SER A 27 -6.50 -16.79 -5.24
N GLY A 28 -6.60 -15.46 -5.34
CA GLY A 28 -7.55 -14.66 -4.58
C GLY A 28 -9.00 -15.03 -4.93
N ILE A 29 -9.34 -15.16 -6.21
CA ILE A 29 -10.68 -15.53 -6.67
C ILE A 29 -11.06 -16.95 -6.24
N ILE A 30 -10.15 -17.91 -6.36
CA ILE A 30 -10.40 -19.30 -5.95
C ILE A 30 -10.64 -19.38 -4.44
N LEU A 31 -9.78 -18.76 -3.64
CA LEU A 31 -9.91 -18.74 -2.18
C LEU A 31 -11.19 -18.00 -1.73
N GLN A 32 -11.55 -16.91 -2.42
CA GLN A 32 -12.81 -16.20 -2.19
C GLN A 32 -14.01 -17.09 -2.49
N GLY A 33 -13.97 -17.86 -3.60
CA GLY A 33 -15.00 -18.84 -3.95
C GLY A 33 -15.12 -20.00 -2.96
N GLN A 34 -14.04 -20.28 -2.22
CA GLN A 34 -14.02 -21.27 -1.13
C GLN A 34 -14.49 -20.69 0.22
N GLY A 35 -14.83 -19.40 0.28
CA GLY A 35 -15.27 -18.73 1.50
C GLY A 35 -14.15 -18.46 2.51
N VAL A 36 -12.90 -18.38 2.06
CA VAL A 36 -11.76 -18.08 2.93
C VAL A 36 -11.75 -16.59 3.27
N ASP A 37 -11.71 -16.27 4.57
CA ASP A 37 -11.59 -14.90 5.03
C ASP A 37 -10.30 -14.24 4.52
N MET A 38 -10.43 -12.99 4.08
CA MET A 38 -9.31 -12.20 3.54
C MET A 38 -8.57 -12.95 2.42
N ALA A 39 -9.30 -13.63 1.52
CA ALA A 39 -8.77 -14.50 0.47
C ALA A 39 -7.57 -13.92 -0.32
N PHE A 40 -7.60 -12.62 -0.67
CA PHE A 40 -6.53 -11.94 -1.41
C PHE A 40 -5.27 -11.66 -0.58
N TYR A 41 -5.35 -11.75 0.76
CA TYR A 41 -4.21 -11.61 1.67
C TYR A 41 -3.56 -12.95 2.01
N GLN A 42 -4.24 -14.07 1.75
CA GLN A 42 -3.71 -15.40 2.02
C GLN A 42 -2.52 -15.77 1.15
N MET A 43 -2.46 -15.22 -0.07
CA MET A 43 -1.27 -15.31 -0.91
C MET A 43 -0.62 -13.93 -1.04
N PRO A 44 0.45 -13.65 -0.27
CA PRO A 44 1.16 -12.37 -0.38
C PRO A 44 1.67 -12.14 -1.79
N ALA A 45 1.51 -10.92 -2.31
CA ALA A 45 1.99 -10.54 -3.63
C ALA A 45 3.49 -10.87 -3.89
N PRO A 46 4.41 -10.76 -2.91
CA PRO A 46 5.79 -11.20 -3.10
C PRO A 46 5.92 -12.68 -3.47
N VAL A 47 5.12 -13.56 -2.86
CA VAL A 47 5.10 -15.00 -3.17
C VAL A 47 4.63 -15.23 -4.60
N ALA A 48 3.60 -14.52 -5.04
CA ALA A 48 3.12 -14.54 -6.41
C ALA A 48 4.21 -14.06 -7.40
N SER A 49 4.95 -13.01 -7.02
CA SER A 49 5.98 -12.41 -7.86
C SER A 49 7.16 -13.37 -8.11
N PHE A 50 7.50 -14.24 -7.14
CA PHE A 50 8.50 -15.28 -7.34
C PHE A 50 8.16 -16.23 -8.48
N VAL A 51 6.88 -16.58 -8.66
CA VAL A 51 6.45 -17.40 -9.81
C VAL A 51 6.74 -16.68 -11.12
N GLY A 52 6.43 -15.38 -11.19
CA GLY A 52 6.78 -14.53 -12.34
C GLY A 52 8.29 -14.49 -12.60
N ILE A 53 9.10 -14.32 -11.55
CA ILE A 53 10.58 -14.31 -11.65
C ILE A 53 11.11 -15.64 -12.17
N ILE A 54 10.62 -16.78 -11.68
CA ILE A 54 11.01 -18.11 -12.18
C ILE A 54 10.71 -18.22 -13.68
N PHE A 55 9.51 -17.78 -14.10
CA PHE A 55 9.16 -17.77 -15.51
C PHE A 55 10.04 -16.83 -16.34
N ALA A 56 10.43 -15.66 -15.82
CA ALA A 56 11.40 -14.78 -16.48
C ALA A 56 12.74 -15.49 -16.70
N PHE A 57 13.23 -16.22 -15.68
CA PHE A 57 14.49 -16.95 -15.76
C PHE A 57 14.46 -18.10 -16.76
N ILE A 58 13.30 -18.73 -16.98
CA ILE A 58 13.12 -19.76 -18.02
C ILE A 58 13.02 -19.13 -19.41
N MET A 59 12.28 -18.02 -19.52
CA MET A 59 11.93 -17.37 -20.77
C MET A 59 13.12 -16.65 -21.43
N PHE A 60 13.89 -15.90 -20.65
CA PHE A 60 14.97 -15.09 -21.19
C PHE A 60 16.23 -15.93 -21.42
N LYS A 61 16.94 -15.64 -22.49
CA LYS A 61 18.22 -16.29 -22.82
C LYS A 61 19.35 -15.70 -21.95
N GLY A 62 20.42 -16.45 -21.78
CA GLY A 62 21.59 -16.07 -20.96
C GLY A 62 21.91 -17.13 -19.92
N THR A 63 23.06 -17.00 -19.27
CA THR A 63 23.43 -17.83 -18.11
C THR A 63 22.58 -17.48 -16.89
N ILE A 64 22.57 -18.33 -15.86
CA ILE A 64 21.88 -18.01 -14.60
C ILE A 64 22.48 -16.76 -13.97
N ASP A 65 23.82 -16.63 -14.02
CA ASP A 65 24.53 -15.49 -13.46
C ASP A 65 24.16 -14.17 -14.15
N GLU A 66 24.09 -14.15 -15.49
CA GLU A 66 23.66 -12.96 -16.26
C GLU A 66 22.23 -12.53 -15.92
N LYS A 67 21.32 -13.50 -15.76
CA LYS A 67 19.92 -13.23 -15.38
C LYS A 67 19.83 -12.72 -13.96
N PHE A 68 20.62 -13.29 -13.05
CA PHE A 68 20.67 -12.86 -11.66
C PHE A 68 21.26 -11.46 -11.51
N GLU A 69 22.34 -11.15 -12.24
CA GLU A 69 22.93 -9.81 -12.30
C GLU A 69 21.90 -8.79 -12.80
N THR A 70 21.17 -9.12 -13.87
CA THR A 70 20.10 -8.24 -14.41
C THR A 70 18.98 -8.03 -13.39
N PHE A 71 18.56 -9.09 -12.69
CA PHE A 71 17.53 -9.03 -11.65
C PHE A 71 17.97 -8.15 -10.48
N VAL A 72 19.16 -8.39 -9.93
CA VAL A 72 19.71 -7.61 -8.81
C VAL A 72 19.93 -6.16 -9.20
N LYS A 73 20.39 -5.90 -10.43
CA LYS A 73 20.53 -4.53 -10.95
C LYS A 73 19.19 -3.80 -11.01
N GLY A 74 18.10 -4.49 -11.40
CA GLY A 74 16.75 -3.94 -11.35
C GLY A 74 16.26 -3.68 -9.92
N CYS A 75 16.51 -4.59 -8.99
CA CYS A 75 16.18 -4.40 -7.57
C CYS A 75 16.98 -3.26 -6.91
N GLY A 76 18.21 -3.04 -7.37
CA GLY A 76 19.12 -2.00 -6.90
C GLY A 76 18.96 -0.65 -7.60
N ASP A 77 17.87 -0.44 -8.34
CA ASP A 77 17.58 0.86 -8.95
C ASP A 77 17.56 1.98 -7.90
N GLU A 78 18.22 3.10 -8.19
CA GLU A 78 18.39 4.20 -7.25
C GLU A 78 17.05 4.72 -6.73
N ASN A 79 16.02 4.80 -7.61
CA ASN A 79 14.71 5.23 -7.18
C ASN A 79 14.13 4.24 -6.18
N ILE A 80 14.16 2.94 -6.47
CA ILE A 80 13.65 1.89 -5.58
C ILE A 80 14.35 1.94 -4.22
N ILE A 81 15.67 2.06 -4.19
CA ILE A 81 16.43 2.14 -2.93
C ILE A 81 16.04 3.38 -2.13
N ILE A 82 15.87 4.54 -2.77
CA ILE A 82 15.39 5.76 -2.10
C ILE A 82 13.97 5.55 -1.56
N MET A 83 13.07 4.91 -2.31
CA MET A 83 11.72 4.58 -1.82
C MET A 83 11.80 3.73 -0.55
N CYS A 84 12.61 2.67 -0.56
CA CYS A 84 12.80 1.80 0.60
C CYS A 84 13.31 2.57 1.83
N LEU A 85 14.27 3.48 1.65
CA LEU A 85 14.79 4.30 2.75
C LEU A 85 13.73 5.25 3.32
N ILE A 86 12.96 5.92 2.46
CA ILE A 86 11.87 6.80 2.90
C ILE A 86 10.84 5.97 3.68
N TYR A 87 10.47 4.79 3.19
CA TYR A 87 9.48 3.93 3.84
C TYR A 87 9.96 3.41 5.21
N ILE A 88 11.23 3.02 5.33
CA ILE A 88 11.82 2.60 6.63
C ILE A 88 11.80 3.76 7.63
N LEU A 89 12.20 4.97 7.22
CA LEU A 89 12.21 6.15 8.08
C LEU A 89 10.79 6.59 8.46
N ALA A 90 9.85 6.55 7.52
CA ALA A 90 8.43 6.82 7.74
C ALA A 90 7.82 5.83 8.73
N GLY A 91 8.13 4.53 8.58
CA GLY A 91 7.70 3.48 9.51
C GLY A 91 8.26 3.70 10.92
N ALA A 92 9.54 4.05 11.05
CA ALA A 92 10.16 4.38 12.33
C ALA A 92 9.51 5.61 12.99
N PHE A 93 9.25 6.67 12.21
CA PHE A 93 8.54 7.86 12.69
C PHE A 93 7.12 7.51 13.17
N SER A 94 6.37 6.75 12.38
CA SER A 94 5.01 6.31 12.72
C SER A 94 4.98 5.47 14.01
N ALA A 95 5.95 4.56 14.19
CA ALA A 95 6.10 3.76 15.39
C ALA A 95 6.36 4.63 16.63
N VAL A 96 7.28 5.60 16.53
CA VAL A 96 7.61 6.52 17.63
C VAL A 96 6.44 7.45 17.95
N ALA A 97 5.76 7.99 16.94
CA ALA A 97 4.59 8.86 17.11
C ALA A 97 3.41 8.12 17.77
N THR A 98 3.28 6.82 17.51
CA THR A 98 2.30 5.96 18.18
C THR A 98 2.72 5.68 19.62
N ALA A 99 3.99 5.31 19.86
CA ALA A 99 4.51 5.01 21.19
C ALA A 99 4.52 6.24 22.13
N SER A 100 4.64 7.45 21.59
CA SER A 100 4.59 8.70 22.36
C SER A 100 3.16 9.15 22.71
N GLY A 101 2.13 8.43 22.25
CA GLY A 101 0.73 8.82 22.42
C GLY A 101 0.27 9.95 21.49
N GLY A 102 1.11 10.37 20.53
CA GLY A 102 0.77 11.44 19.58
C GLY A 102 -0.45 11.09 18.72
N ARG A 103 -0.57 9.81 18.33
CA ARG A 103 -1.74 9.30 17.60
C ARG A 103 -3.03 9.51 18.39
N ASP A 104 -3.09 9.05 19.63
CA ASP A 104 -4.28 9.16 20.49
C ASP A 104 -4.61 10.62 20.82
N ALA A 105 -3.59 11.46 21.00
CA ALA A 105 -3.77 12.90 21.23
C ALA A 105 -4.47 13.59 20.05
N VAL A 106 -4.06 13.30 18.81
CA VAL A 106 -4.69 13.86 17.59
C VAL A 106 -6.14 13.40 17.48
N VAL A 107 -6.42 12.13 17.75
CA VAL A 107 -7.80 11.60 17.70
C VAL A 107 -8.68 12.29 18.74
N ASN A 108 -8.23 12.33 20.00
CA ASN A 108 -8.99 12.96 21.08
C ASN A 108 -9.19 14.47 20.85
N ALA A 109 -8.17 15.17 20.33
CA ALA A 109 -8.28 16.57 19.97
C ALA A 109 -9.25 16.80 18.81
N GLY A 110 -9.23 15.93 17.79
CA GLY A 110 -10.19 16.02 16.69
C GLY A 110 -11.63 15.83 17.18
N LEU A 111 -11.86 14.81 18.01
CA LEU A 111 -13.18 14.50 18.55
C LEU A 111 -13.75 15.59 19.46
N SER A 112 -12.91 16.34 20.18
CA SER A 112 -13.39 17.43 21.04
C SER A 112 -13.88 18.66 20.25
N ILE A 113 -13.48 18.78 18.99
CA ILE A 113 -13.82 19.92 18.12
C ILE A 113 -15.00 19.58 17.19
N ILE A 114 -15.26 18.30 16.93
CA ILE A 114 -16.31 17.87 16.01
C ILE A 114 -17.69 18.02 16.65
N PRO A 115 -18.61 18.78 16.04
CA PRO A 115 -19.97 18.85 16.54
C PRO A 115 -20.71 17.52 16.28
N PRO A 116 -21.62 17.10 17.19
CA PRO A 116 -22.26 15.78 17.13
C PRO A 116 -23.02 15.48 15.82
N ASN A 117 -23.54 16.51 15.15
CA ASN A 117 -24.25 16.38 13.88
C ASN A 117 -23.32 16.11 12.67
N LEU A 118 -22.00 16.24 12.84
CA LEU A 118 -21.00 16.07 11.79
C LEU A 118 -20.00 14.95 12.08
N ILE A 119 -20.35 13.99 12.94
CA ILE A 119 -19.45 12.89 13.34
C ILE A 119 -18.83 12.17 12.15
N SER A 120 -19.63 11.77 11.15
CA SER A 120 -19.10 11.06 9.97
C SER A 120 -18.10 11.93 9.18
N ALA A 121 -18.42 13.21 8.96
CA ALA A 121 -17.52 14.14 8.29
C ALA A 121 -16.25 14.40 9.12
N GLY A 122 -16.39 14.50 10.43
CA GLY A 122 -15.28 14.67 11.36
C GLY A 122 -14.33 13.46 11.36
N ILE A 123 -14.87 12.24 11.37
CA ILE A 123 -14.09 11.00 11.25
C ILE A 123 -13.33 10.98 9.92
N PHE A 124 -13.96 11.39 8.81
CA PHE A 124 -13.27 11.52 7.53
C PHE A 124 -12.08 12.48 7.62
N ILE A 125 -12.26 13.66 8.21
CA ILE A 125 -11.19 14.68 8.32
C ILE A 125 -10.05 14.20 9.23
N ILE A 126 -10.36 13.59 10.37
CA ILE A 126 -9.34 13.03 11.27
C ILE A 126 -8.56 11.93 10.55
N ALA A 127 -9.26 11.00 9.89
CA ALA A 127 -8.64 9.92 9.13
C ALA A 127 -7.78 10.45 7.98
N ALA A 128 -8.25 11.45 7.25
CA ALA A 128 -7.49 12.12 6.20
C ALA A 128 -6.22 12.77 6.73
N PHE A 129 -6.33 13.55 7.81
CA PHE A 129 -5.18 14.20 8.43
C PHE A 129 -4.15 13.19 8.94
N MET A 130 -4.61 12.16 9.65
CA MET A 130 -3.73 11.16 10.24
C MET A 130 -3.07 10.28 9.17
N SER A 131 -3.82 9.89 8.13
CA SER A 131 -3.27 9.14 6.99
C SER A 131 -2.31 9.98 6.15
N THR A 132 -2.59 11.27 5.94
CA THR A 132 -1.63 12.19 5.29
C THR A 132 -0.33 12.28 6.08
N SER A 133 -0.44 12.35 7.41
CA SER A 133 0.72 12.50 8.30
C SER A 133 1.55 11.22 8.44
N THR A 134 0.89 10.06 8.41
CA THR A 134 1.54 8.75 8.62
C THR A 134 1.85 8.00 7.32
N GLY A 135 1.25 8.41 6.19
CA GLY A 135 1.41 7.78 4.88
C GLY A 135 0.85 6.38 4.79
N THR A 136 -0.14 6.03 5.62
CA THR A 136 -0.73 4.68 5.62
C THR A 136 -2.23 4.70 5.85
N SER A 137 -2.97 4.20 4.85
CA SER A 137 -4.41 4.01 4.94
C SER A 137 -4.80 2.88 5.92
N VAL A 138 -4.20 1.69 5.81
CA VAL A 138 -4.50 0.54 6.68
C VAL A 138 -4.10 0.82 8.13
N GLY A 139 -2.97 1.50 8.34
CA GLY A 139 -2.56 1.96 9.67
C GLY A 139 -3.56 2.96 10.26
N THR A 140 -4.14 3.83 9.44
CA THR A 140 -5.17 4.79 9.89
C THR A 140 -6.49 4.09 10.23
N ILE A 141 -6.95 3.19 9.37
CA ILE A 141 -8.18 2.40 9.56
C ILE A 141 -8.07 1.54 10.84
N SER A 142 -6.92 0.92 11.08
CA SER A 142 -6.71 0.12 12.29
C SER A 142 -6.69 0.95 13.58
N ALA A 143 -6.28 2.22 13.55
CA ALA A 143 -6.39 3.11 14.71
C ALA A 143 -7.82 3.44 15.04
N LEU A 144 -8.51 3.92 14.01
CA LEU A 144 -9.74 4.67 14.17
C LEU A 144 -10.94 3.74 14.09
N GLY A 145 -10.78 2.50 13.60
CA GLY A 145 -11.89 1.58 13.36
C GLY A 145 -12.76 1.36 14.58
N THR A 146 -12.16 1.00 15.72
CA THR A 146 -12.88 0.77 16.97
C THR A 146 -13.49 2.06 17.53
N ILE A 147 -12.78 3.18 17.44
CA ILE A 147 -13.22 4.49 17.91
C ILE A 147 -14.41 5.00 17.07
N ALA A 148 -14.29 4.91 15.75
CA ALA A 148 -15.30 5.32 14.79
C ALA A 148 -16.59 4.49 14.95
N LEU A 149 -16.46 3.16 15.10
CA LEU A 149 -17.62 2.29 15.37
C LEU A 149 -18.32 2.66 16.68
N GLY A 150 -17.57 2.78 17.79
CA GLY A 150 -18.16 3.14 19.08
C GLY A 150 -18.84 4.51 19.08
N LEU A 151 -18.25 5.49 18.39
CA LEU A 151 -18.84 6.82 18.24
C LEU A 151 -20.08 6.82 17.34
N GLY A 152 -20.05 6.04 16.26
CA GLY A 152 -21.18 5.86 15.35
C GLY A 152 -22.38 5.23 16.05
N GLU A 153 -22.18 4.15 16.80
CA GLU A 153 -23.22 3.49 17.59
C GLU A 153 -23.78 4.41 18.67
N GLY A 154 -22.91 5.09 19.43
CA GLY A 154 -23.33 6.02 20.48
C GLY A 154 -24.15 7.22 19.97
N ALA A 155 -23.91 7.64 18.72
CA ALA A 155 -24.65 8.72 18.06
C ALA A 155 -25.87 8.23 17.26
N GLY A 156 -26.17 6.91 17.25
CA GLY A 156 -27.26 6.34 16.47
C GLY A 156 -27.08 6.45 14.95
N LEU A 157 -25.84 6.56 14.48
CA LEU A 157 -25.49 6.68 13.06
C LEU A 157 -25.37 5.31 12.41
N ASN A 158 -25.60 5.26 11.09
CA ASN A 158 -25.41 4.04 10.31
C ASN A 158 -23.91 3.62 10.33
N PRO A 159 -23.55 2.42 10.81
CA PRO A 159 -22.16 1.97 10.87
C PRO A 159 -21.44 1.96 9.52
N ALA A 160 -22.16 1.64 8.43
CA ALA A 160 -21.59 1.64 7.09
C ALA A 160 -21.21 3.06 6.63
N LEU A 161 -21.99 4.08 6.99
CA LEU A 161 -21.66 5.48 6.70
C LEU A 161 -20.38 5.90 7.45
N VAL A 162 -20.28 5.53 8.72
CA VAL A 162 -19.16 5.88 9.58
C VAL A 162 -17.87 5.17 9.15
N LEU A 163 -17.95 3.87 8.88
CA LEU A 163 -16.83 3.11 8.32
C LEU A 163 -16.45 3.59 6.91
N GLY A 164 -17.43 3.93 6.08
CA GLY A 164 -17.19 4.51 4.76
C GLY A 164 -16.43 5.84 4.84
N ALA A 165 -16.81 6.72 5.78
CA ALA A 165 -16.12 7.97 6.03
C ALA A 165 -14.68 7.74 6.53
N LEU A 166 -14.48 6.77 7.42
CA LEU A 166 -13.16 6.37 7.89
C LEU A 166 -12.27 5.86 6.75
N VAL A 167 -12.75 4.89 5.98
CA VAL A 167 -11.99 4.30 4.86
C VAL A 167 -11.72 5.37 3.81
N GLY A 168 -12.72 6.17 3.45
CA GLY A 168 -12.58 7.27 2.48
C GLY A 168 -11.55 8.30 2.91
N GLY A 169 -11.59 8.75 4.18
CA GLY A 169 -10.62 9.70 4.71
C GLY A 169 -9.21 9.11 4.74
N SER A 170 -9.09 7.86 5.20
CA SER A 170 -7.81 7.15 5.25
C SER A 170 -7.18 7.00 3.87
N MET A 171 -7.95 6.62 2.85
CA MET A 171 -7.47 6.48 1.47
C MET A 171 -7.14 7.85 0.85
N PHE A 172 -7.95 8.87 1.12
CA PHE A 172 -7.70 10.23 0.66
C PHE A 172 -6.37 10.76 1.20
N GLY A 173 -6.12 10.61 2.49
CA GLY A 173 -4.88 11.09 3.09
C GLY A 173 -3.64 10.32 2.62
N ASP A 174 -3.75 9.00 2.44
CA ASP A 174 -2.65 8.16 1.97
C ASP A 174 -2.16 8.64 0.59
N ASN A 175 -3.11 8.89 -0.32
CA ASN A 175 -2.83 9.39 -1.67
C ASN A 175 -2.24 10.82 -1.73
N LEU A 176 -2.35 11.60 -0.65
CA LEU A 176 -1.75 12.95 -0.56
C LEU A 176 -0.45 12.97 0.24
N SER A 177 -0.12 11.87 0.92
CA SER A 177 1.04 11.84 1.81
C SER A 177 2.34 11.83 1.03
N ILE A 178 3.29 12.67 1.44
CA ILE A 178 4.65 12.76 0.85
C ILE A 178 5.44 11.47 1.08
N ILE A 179 5.09 10.71 2.13
CA ILE A 179 5.79 9.50 2.55
C ILE A 179 5.07 8.20 2.15
N SER A 180 3.97 8.29 1.39
CA SER A 180 3.22 7.11 0.89
C SER A 180 3.87 6.49 -0.34
N ASP A 181 3.83 5.16 -0.43
CA ASP A 181 4.36 4.36 -1.55
C ASP A 181 3.89 4.89 -2.91
N THR A 182 2.59 5.19 -3.03
CA THR A 182 1.98 5.65 -4.28
C THR A 182 2.52 7.02 -4.69
N THR A 183 2.63 7.96 -3.74
CA THR A 183 3.14 9.32 -3.99
C THR A 183 4.62 9.29 -4.33
N ILE A 184 5.41 8.50 -3.60
CA ILE A 184 6.84 8.35 -3.85
C ILE A 184 7.06 7.73 -5.25
N ALA A 185 6.36 6.64 -5.57
CA ALA A 185 6.45 6.02 -6.89
C ALA A 185 6.07 7.00 -8.01
N ALA A 186 4.95 7.71 -7.85
CA ALA A 186 4.45 8.65 -8.85
C ALA A 186 5.39 9.84 -9.07
N THR A 187 6.07 10.33 -8.04
CA THR A 187 6.98 11.49 -8.18
C THR A 187 8.38 11.10 -8.63
N ARG A 188 8.84 9.87 -8.37
CA ARG A 188 10.17 9.39 -8.74
C ARG A 188 10.24 8.75 -10.12
N THR A 189 9.18 8.09 -10.57
CA THR A 189 9.17 7.36 -11.86
C THR A 189 8.90 8.24 -13.08
N GLN A 190 8.53 9.51 -12.89
CA GLN A 190 8.13 10.43 -13.96
C GLN A 190 9.21 11.44 -14.38
N ASN A 191 10.40 11.37 -13.77
CA ASN A 191 11.57 12.19 -14.10
C ASN A 191 12.62 11.38 -14.84
#